data_AF-A0A9W7EMC5-F1
#
_entry.id   AF-A0A9W7EMC5-F1
#
_cell.length_a   1.000
_cell.length_b   1.000
_cell.length_c   1.000
_cell.angle_alpha   90.00
_cell.angle_beta   90.00
_cell.angle_gamma   90.00
#
_symmetry.space_group_name_H-M   'P 1'
#
loop_
_entity.id
_entity.type
_entity.pdbx_description
1 polymer ?
#
loop_
_entity_poly.entity_id
_entity_poly.type
_entity_poly.pdbx_seq_one_letter_code
_entity_poly.pdbx_strand_id
1 'polypeptide(L)'
;MQFTLSPNYGYVLLTSLAFYLMQNFVVVLPVLLARRKYSIKAPVQYPSDSLVKEKKLSQDDVHHYLCVQRAHENNVEFFSFFLPLYLVTGLFPDCTDHTIVSGLVILAFRLLGALGYPYGLRKFSGFFHLGEWYVLWMFGREAYKLTQG
;
A
#
# COMPACT_ATOMS: atom_id res chain seq x y z
N MET A 1 -31.85 -8.37 11.72
CA MET A 1 -30.73 -7.44 11.90
C MET A 1 -30.82 -6.39 10.81
N GLN A 2 -31.15 -5.14 11.15
CA GLN A 2 -31.06 -4.03 10.18
C GLN A 2 -29.60 -3.57 10.16
N PHE A 3 -29.01 -3.49 8.97
CA PHE A 3 -27.66 -3.01 8.79
C PHE A 3 -27.71 -1.49 8.63
N THR A 4 -27.41 -0.76 9.70
CA THR A 4 -27.32 0.71 9.66
C THR A 4 -25.86 1.12 9.54
N LEU A 5 -25.52 1.76 8.42
CA LEU A 5 -24.19 2.32 8.20
C LEU A 5 -23.94 3.50 9.15
N SER A 6 -22.73 3.57 9.70
CA SER A 6 -22.26 4.77 10.38
C SER A 6 -22.27 5.96 9.41
N PRO A 7 -22.73 7.15 9.83
CA PRO A 7 -22.64 8.37 9.01
C PRO A 7 -21.22 8.67 8.54
N ASN A 8 -20.21 8.24 9.31
CA ASN A 8 -18.80 8.49 9.03
C ASN A 8 -18.19 7.50 8.03
N TYR A 9 -18.91 6.45 7.62
CA TYR A 9 -18.37 5.43 6.71
C TYR A 9 -17.90 6.02 5.36
N GLY A 10 -18.46 7.16 4.93
CA GLY A 10 -17.98 7.89 3.77
C GLY A 10 -16.48 8.24 3.84
N TYR A 11 -15.94 8.52 5.02
CA TYR A 11 -14.51 8.79 5.20
C TYR A 11 -13.63 7.54 5.06
N VAL A 12 -14.15 6.35 5.36
CA VAL A 12 -13.47 5.07 5.07
C VAL A 12 -13.31 4.91 3.56
N LEU A 13 -14.36 5.23 2.80
CA LEU A 13 -14.33 5.19 1.33
C LEU A 13 -13.39 6.24 0.75
N LEU A 14 -13.40 7.47 1.26
CA LEU A 14 -12.46 8.51 0.84
C LEU A 14 -10.99 8.12 1.11
N THR A 15 -10.72 7.49 2.26
CA THR A 15 -9.39 6.98 2.57
C THR A 15 -8.99 5.84 1.62
N SER A 16 -9.94 4.98 1.24
CA SER A 16 -9.72 3.92 0.24
C SER A 16 -9.43 4.49 -1.15
N LEU A 17 -10.13 5.57 -1.53
CA LEU A 17 -9.83 6.32 -2.75
C LEU A 17 -8.42 6.92 -2.69
N ALA A 18 -8.01 7.47 -1.55
CA ALA A 18 -6.66 7.98 -1.36
C ALA A 18 -5.58 6.88 -1.51
N PHE A 19 -5.83 5.65 -1.01
CA PHE A 19 -4.95 4.51 -1.26
C PHE A 19 -4.81 4.20 -2.75
N TYR A 20 -5.93 4.20 -3.48
CA TYR A 20 -5.91 3.97 -4.93
C TYR A 20 -5.12 5.06 -5.68
N LEU A 21 -5.32 6.33 -5.32
CA LEU A 21 -4.59 7.45 -5.91
C LEU A 21 -3.10 7.35 -5.59
N MET A 22 -2.73 7.04 -4.35
CA MET A 22 -1.34 6.79 -3.97
C MET A 22 -0.72 5.66 -4.79
N GLN A 23 -1.41 4.52 -4.92
CA GLN A 23 -0.92 3.37 -5.69
C GLN A 23 -0.64 3.77 -7.15
N ASN A 24 -1.53 4.52 -7.79
CA ASN A 24 -1.35 4.88 -9.19
C ASN A 24 -0.29 5.98 -9.37
N PHE A 25 -0.43 7.09 -8.66
CA PHE A 25 0.38 8.28 -8.90
C PHE A 25 1.75 8.24 -8.24
N VAL A 26 1.85 7.67 -7.05
CA VAL A 26 3.09 7.66 -6.26
C VAL A 26 3.91 6.39 -6.49
N VAL A 27 3.25 5.30 -6.89
CA VAL A 27 3.89 3.98 -6.92
C VAL A 27 3.99 3.42 -8.35
N VAL A 28 2.90 3.42 -9.13
CA VAL A 28 2.91 2.92 -10.52
C VAL A 28 3.62 3.88 -11.47
N LEU A 29 3.33 5.19 -11.41
CA LEU A 29 3.94 6.16 -12.33
C LEU A 29 5.48 6.15 -12.29
N PRO A 30 6.16 6.15 -11.12
CA PRO A 30 7.62 6.05 -11.10
C PRO A 30 8.17 4.79 -11.76
N VAL A 31 7.48 3.65 -11.64
CA VAL A 31 7.87 2.41 -12.34
C VAL A 31 7.75 2.58 -13.85
N LEU A 32 6.65 3.18 -14.34
CA LEU A 32 6.48 3.44 -15.77
C LEU A 32 7.55 4.39 -16.32
N LEU A 33 7.87 5.46 -15.57
CA LEU A 33 8.93 6.41 -15.92
C LEU A 33 10.30 5.73 -15.92
N ALA A 34 10.61 4.91 -14.93
CA ALA A 34 11.87 4.18 -14.86
C ALA A 34 12.00 3.13 -15.97
N ARG A 35 10.92 2.41 -16.31
CA ARG A 35 10.87 1.49 -17.46
C ARG A 35 11.17 2.20 -18.77
N ARG A 36 10.59 3.38 -18.98
CA ARG A 36 10.85 4.22 -20.16
C ARG A 36 12.30 4.71 -20.16
N LYS A 37 12.77 5.27 -19.05
CA LYS A 37 14.15 5.80 -18.90
C LYS A 37 15.21 4.75 -19.21
N TYR A 38 15.03 3.53 -18.70
CA TYR A 38 16.01 2.45 -18.82
C TYR A 38 15.72 1.48 -19.97
N SER A 39 14.68 1.74 -20.77
CA SER A 39 14.27 0.88 -21.88
C SER A 39 14.03 -0.59 -21.46
N ILE A 40 13.53 -0.81 -20.24
CA ILE A 40 13.20 -2.14 -19.70
C ILE A 40 11.74 -2.44 -20.04
N LYS A 41 11.52 -3.34 -20.99
CA LYS A 41 10.20 -3.76 -21.45
C LYS A 41 9.59 -4.83 -20.54
N ALA A 42 8.27 -4.81 -20.41
CA ALA A 42 7.55 -5.94 -19.83
C ALA A 42 7.77 -7.21 -20.69
N PRO A 43 7.77 -8.42 -20.11
CA PRO A 43 7.43 -8.75 -18.72
C PRO A 43 8.61 -8.66 -17.72
N VAL A 44 9.78 -8.12 -18.10
CA VAL A 44 10.95 -8.06 -17.22
C VAL A 44 10.68 -7.14 -16.02
N GLN A 45 10.71 -7.70 -14.80
CA GLN A 45 10.62 -6.96 -13.54
C GLN A 45 11.99 -6.69 -12.93
N TYR A 46 12.87 -7.68 -12.99
CA TYR A 46 14.23 -7.62 -12.48
C TYR A 46 15.20 -7.86 -13.65
N PRO A 47 16.00 -6.86 -14.07
CA PRO A 47 16.90 -7.00 -15.19
C PRO A 47 18.04 -7.97 -14.85
N SER A 48 18.35 -8.89 -15.76
CA SER A 48 19.51 -9.80 -15.62
C SER A 48 20.82 -9.07 -15.89
N ASP A 49 21.94 -9.63 -15.43
CA ASP A 49 23.28 -9.08 -15.68
C ASP A 49 23.59 -8.89 -17.18
N SER A 50 23.08 -9.77 -18.03
CA SER A 50 23.22 -9.63 -19.48
C SER A 50 22.48 -8.40 -20.01
N LEU A 51 21.26 -8.15 -19.53
CA LEU A 51 20.46 -6.99 -19.92
C LEU A 51 21.07 -5.68 -19.37
N VAL A 52 21.59 -5.70 -18.14
CA VAL A 52 22.30 -4.56 -17.53
C VAL A 52 23.51 -4.17 -18.38
N LYS A 53 24.30 -5.16 -18.82
CA LYS A 53 25.45 -4.95 -19.71
C LYS A 53 25.03 -4.46 -21.09
N GLU A 54 24.00 -5.07 -21.70
CA GLU A 54 23.46 -4.67 -23.01
C GLU A 54 23.00 -3.22 -23.02
N LYS A 55 22.26 -2.81 -21.97
CA LYS A 55 21.73 -1.45 -21.80
C LYS A 55 22.75 -0.47 -21.21
N LYS A 56 23.96 -0.92 -20.88
CA LYS A 56 25.03 -0.12 -20.26
C LYS A 56 24.56 0.66 -19.03
N LEU A 57 23.72 0.04 -18.20
CA LEU A 57 23.19 0.67 -17.00
C LEU A 57 24.29 0.76 -15.92
N SER A 58 24.36 1.90 -15.25
CA SER A 58 25.20 2.03 -14.06
C SER A 58 24.62 1.23 -12.89
N GLN A 59 25.44 0.97 -11.86
CA GLN A 59 24.95 0.35 -10.62
C GLN A 59 23.84 1.19 -9.97
N ASP A 60 23.95 2.51 -10.04
CA ASP A 60 22.95 3.44 -9.49
C ASP A 60 21.62 3.38 -10.27
N ASP A 61 21.67 3.22 -11.59
CA ASP A 61 20.47 3.07 -12.41
C ASP A 61 19.74 1.77 -12.12
N VAL A 62 20.48 0.67 -11.98
CA VAL A 62 19.93 -0.62 -11.57
C VAL A 62 19.34 -0.51 -10.18
N HIS A 63 20.06 0.07 -9.23
CA HIS A 63 19.58 0.26 -7.86
C HIS A 63 18.29 1.09 -7.81
N HIS A 64 18.26 2.23 -8.50
CA HIS A 64 17.06 3.07 -8.57
C HIS A 64 15.87 2.32 -9.18
N TYR A 65 16.07 1.62 -10.31
CA TYR A 65 15.02 0.82 -10.95
C TYR A 65 14.46 -0.25 -10.02
N LEU A 66 15.34 -1.00 -9.34
CA LEU A 66 14.96 -2.03 -8.38
C LEU A 66 14.20 -1.44 -7.18
N CYS A 67 14.62 -0.28 -6.69
CA CYS A 67 13.97 0.43 -5.61
C CYS A 67 12.52 0.81 -5.95
N VAL A 68 12.28 1.45 -7.10
CA VAL A 68 10.91 1.82 -7.50
C VAL A 68 10.04 0.60 -7.79
N GLN A 69 10.62 -0.45 -8.40
CA GLN A 69 9.90 -1.71 -8.68
C GLN A 69 9.50 -2.42 -7.37
N ARG A 70 10.41 -2.49 -6.39
CA ARG A 70 10.11 -3.13 -5.10
C ARG A 70 9.14 -2.31 -4.25
N ALA A 71 9.20 -0.98 -4.30
CA ALA A 71 8.20 -0.12 -3.67
C ALA A 71 6.79 -0.39 -4.25
N HIS A 72 6.70 -0.67 -5.55
CA HIS A 72 5.45 -1.07 -6.19
C HIS A 72 4.93 -2.42 -5.76
N GLU A 73 5.74 -3.46 -5.86
CA GLU A 73 5.35 -4.81 -5.46
C GLU A 73 4.96 -4.87 -3.98
N ASN A 74 5.72 -4.21 -3.10
CA ASN A 74 5.41 -4.21 -1.67
C ASN A 74 4.08 -3.51 -1.32
N ASN A 75 3.65 -2.53 -2.12
CA ASN A 75 2.32 -1.93 -1.94
C ASN A 75 1.22 -2.84 -2.49
N VAL A 76 1.43 -3.46 -3.66
CA VAL A 76 0.46 -4.43 -4.23
C VAL A 76 0.25 -5.61 -3.28
N GLU A 77 1.34 -6.23 -2.80
CA GLU A 77 1.31 -7.36 -1.86
C GLU A 77 0.47 -7.05 -0.62
N PHE A 78 0.62 -5.84 -0.06
CA PHE A 78 -0.12 -5.43 1.12
C PHE A 78 -1.59 -5.12 0.84
N PHE A 79 -1.88 -4.24 -0.14
CA PHE A 79 -3.25 -3.80 -0.38
C PHE A 79 -4.15 -4.93 -0.90
N SER A 80 -3.58 -5.97 -1.51
CA SER A 80 -4.33 -7.15 -1.97
C SER A 80 -5.11 -7.83 -0.85
N PHE A 81 -4.56 -7.86 0.37
CA PHE A 81 -5.21 -8.46 1.53
C PHE A 81 -5.76 -7.41 2.50
N PHE A 82 -5.07 -6.28 2.64
CA PHE A 82 -5.44 -5.25 3.60
C PHE A 82 -6.71 -4.49 3.20
N LEU A 83 -6.89 -4.14 1.92
CA LEU A 83 -8.01 -3.28 1.51
C LEU A 83 -9.39 -3.92 1.77
N PRO A 84 -9.62 -5.21 1.49
CA PRO A 84 -10.87 -5.87 1.88
C PRO A 84 -11.12 -5.83 3.39
N LEU A 85 -10.10 -6.13 4.20
CA LEU A 85 -10.20 -6.11 5.66
C LEU A 85 -10.51 -4.71 6.18
N TYR A 86 -9.85 -3.69 5.64
CA TYR A 86 -10.08 -2.29 5.98
C TYR A 86 -11.53 -1.85 5.70
N LEU A 87 -12.02 -2.12 4.50
CA LEU A 87 -13.39 -1.76 4.10
C LEU A 87 -14.43 -2.47 4.97
N VAL A 88 -14.28 -3.78 5.17
CA VAL A 88 -15.22 -4.55 6.00
C VAL A 88 -15.16 -4.14 7.47
N THR A 89 -13.97 -3.84 8.01
CA THR A 89 -13.87 -3.36 9.40
C THR A 89 -14.60 -2.04 9.60
N GLY A 90 -14.52 -1.13 8.62
CA GLY A 90 -15.21 0.17 8.68
C GLY A 90 -16.73 0.07 8.67
N LEU A 91 -17.29 -1.05 8.20
CA LEU A 91 -18.74 -1.30 8.18
C LEU A 91 -19.34 -1.52 9.57
N PHE A 92 -18.53 -1.94 10.56
CA PHE A 92 -18.99 -2.09 11.93
C PHE A 92 -19.06 -0.69 12.59
N PRO A 93 -20.24 -0.24 13.06
CA PRO A 93 -20.40 1.12 13.59
C PRO A 93 -19.40 1.48 14.70
N ASP A 94 -19.13 0.54 15.61
CA ASP A 94 -18.18 0.72 16.72
C ASP A 94 -16.71 0.80 16.27
N CYS A 95 -16.41 0.44 15.02
CA CYS A 95 -15.06 0.41 14.46
C CYS A 95 -14.82 1.51 13.42
N THR A 96 -15.86 2.17 12.90
CA THR A 96 -15.74 3.10 11.77
C THR A 96 -14.72 4.19 12.01
N ASP A 97 -14.81 4.91 13.13
CA ASP A 97 -13.92 6.05 13.43
C ASP A 97 -12.46 5.61 13.64
N HIS A 98 -12.27 4.49 14.33
CA HIS A 98 -10.96 3.87 14.51
C HIS A 98 -10.35 3.37 13.20
N THR A 99 -11.19 2.86 12.29
CA THR A 99 -10.78 2.43 10.95
C THR A 99 -10.28 3.62 10.16
N ILE A 100 -10.98 4.76 10.19
CA ILE A 100 -10.55 6.00 9.51
C ILE A 100 -9.16 6.42 9.99
N VAL A 101 -8.95 6.54 11.31
CA VAL A 101 -7.66 6.94 11.87
C VAL A 101 -6.55 5.97 11.48
N SER A 102 -6.81 4.67 11.54
CA SER A 102 -5.86 3.63 11.14
C SER A 102 -5.49 3.74 9.66
N GLY A 103 -6.48 4.01 8.81
CA GLY A 103 -6.28 4.21 7.38
C GLY A 103 -5.39 5.43 7.08
N LEU A 104 -5.58 6.54 7.80
CA LEU A 104 -4.75 7.73 7.68
C LEU A 104 -3.30 7.48 8.13
N VAL A 105 -3.10 6.75 9.23
CA VAL A 105 -1.77 6.35 9.71
C VAL A 105 -1.07 5.50 8.64
N ILE A 106 -1.76 4.51 8.08
CA ILE A 106 -1.23 3.65 7.03
C ILE A 106 -0.89 4.45 5.78
N LEU A 107 -1.78 5.34 5.34
CA LEU A 107 -1.57 6.20 4.18
C LEU A 107 -0.31 7.06 4.34
N ALA A 108 -0.15 7.71 5.51
CA ALA A 108 0.99 8.58 5.79
C ALA A 108 2.32 7.81 5.73
N PHE A 109 2.41 6.67 6.42
CA PHE A 109 3.66 5.88 6.44
C PHE A 109 3.93 5.16 5.13
N ARG A 110 2.90 4.75 4.38
CA ARG A 110 3.07 4.18 3.02
C ARG A 110 3.53 5.23 2.02
N LEU A 111 3.02 6.46 2.09
CA LEU A 111 3.53 7.60 1.30
C LEU A 111 5.01 7.86 1.60
N LEU A 112 5.38 7.90 2.88
CA LEU A 112 6.77 8.03 3.31
C LEU A 112 7.64 6.91 2.73
N GLY A 113 7.16 5.67 2.77
CA GLY A 113 7.87 4.51 2.24
C GLY A 113 8.02 4.53 0.73
N ALA A 114 6.99 4.92 -0.01
CA ALA A 114 7.00 4.96 -1.47
C ALA A 114 7.93 6.06 -2.01
N LEU A 115 7.82 7.28 -1.48
CA LEU A 115 8.65 8.42 -1.89
C LEU A 115 10.07 8.32 -1.32
N GLY A 116 10.19 7.80 -0.10
CA GLY A 116 11.43 7.70 0.64
C GLY A 116 12.26 6.45 0.33
N TYR A 117 11.75 5.53 -0.50
CA TYR A 117 12.41 4.25 -0.81
C TYR A 117 13.84 4.44 -1.34
N PRO A 118 14.10 5.32 -2.33
CA PRO A 118 15.45 5.53 -2.87
C PRO A 118 16.40 6.20 -1.87
N TYR A 119 15.86 6.81 -0.81
CA TYR A 119 16.61 7.58 0.20
C TYR A 119 16.80 6.80 1.51
N GLY A 120 16.46 5.51 1.54
CA GLY A 120 16.62 4.67 2.72
C GLY A 120 15.61 4.95 3.85
N LEU A 121 14.55 5.70 3.58
CA LEU A 121 13.51 6.02 4.58
C LEU A 121 12.50 4.89 4.78
N ARG A 122 12.63 3.78 4.01
CA ARG A 122 11.80 2.58 4.16
C ARG A 122 11.73 2.05 5.59
N LYS A 123 12.80 2.18 6.39
CA LYS A 123 12.80 1.74 7.79
C LYS A 123 11.71 2.43 8.62
N PHE A 124 11.41 3.70 8.31
CA PHE A 124 10.39 4.48 9.01
C PHE A 124 8.99 4.19 8.46
N SER A 125 8.85 3.74 7.22
CA SER A 125 7.53 3.36 6.72
C SER A 125 6.94 2.17 7.45
N GLY A 126 7.76 1.33 8.11
CA GLY A 126 7.29 0.20 8.91
C GLY A 126 6.26 0.56 10.00
N PHE A 127 6.18 1.82 10.43
CA PHE A 127 5.15 2.27 11.37
C PHE A 127 3.72 2.20 10.80
N PHE A 128 3.51 1.97 9.49
CA PHE A 128 2.19 1.64 8.95
C PHE A 128 1.58 0.41 9.65
N HIS A 129 2.41 -0.52 10.12
CA HIS A 129 1.97 -1.74 10.80
C HIS A 129 1.14 -1.46 12.07
N LEU A 130 1.31 -0.30 12.70
CA LEU A 130 0.51 0.10 13.87
C LEU A 130 -0.98 0.23 13.50
N GLY A 131 -1.28 0.86 12.37
CA GLY A 131 -2.65 0.96 11.86
C GLY A 131 -3.16 -0.38 11.35
N GLU A 132 -2.31 -1.15 10.66
CA GLU A 132 -2.67 -2.48 10.15
C GLU A 132 -3.09 -3.43 11.28
N TRP A 133 -2.27 -3.58 12.31
CA TRP A 133 -2.55 -4.48 13.43
C TRP A 133 -3.78 -4.06 14.20
N TYR A 134 -4.05 -2.76 14.31
CA TYR A 134 -5.26 -2.28 14.96
C TYR A 134 -6.52 -2.64 14.15
N VAL A 135 -6.48 -2.49 12.82
CA VAL A 135 -7.55 -2.95 11.92
C VAL A 135 -7.75 -4.46 12.03
N LEU A 136 -6.66 -5.24 12.01
CA LEU A 136 -6.74 -6.70 12.16
C LEU A 136 -7.35 -7.14 13.49
N TRP A 137 -6.98 -6.47 14.58
CA TRP A 137 -7.56 -6.72 15.89
C TRP A 137 -9.06 -6.41 15.92
N MET A 138 -9.47 -5.25 15.39
CA MET A 138 -10.89 -4.88 15.30
C MET A 138 -11.67 -5.88 14.45
N PHE A 139 -11.15 -6.24 13.27
CA PHE A 139 -11.74 -7.24 12.40
C PHE A 139 -11.92 -8.58 13.11
N GLY A 140 -10.88 -9.08 13.77
CA GLY A 140 -10.92 -10.35 14.50
C GLY A 140 -11.92 -10.33 15.65
N ARG A 141 -11.98 -9.22 16.40
CA ARG A 141 -12.94 -9.02 17.50
C ARG A 141 -14.38 -9.05 17.00
N GLU A 142 -14.70 -8.31 15.95
CA GLU A 142 -16.06 -8.28 15.38
C GLU A 142 -16.42 -9.61 14.71
N ALA A 143 -15.49 -10.22 13.99
CA ALA A 143 -15.68 -11.56 13.44
C ALA A 143 -15.98 -12.59 14.54
N TYR A 144 -15.27 -12.54 15.67
CA TYR A 144 -15.54 -13.42 16.81
C TYR A 144 -16.93 -13.17 17.40
N LYS A 145 -17.33 -11.92 17.62
CA LYS A 145 -18.69 -11.61 18.13
C LYS A 145 -19.78 -12.18 17.24
N LEU A 146 -19.63 -12.12 15.91
CA LEU A 146 -20.59 -12.68 14.96
C LEU A 146 -20.75 -14.21 15.08
N THR A 147 -19.75 -14.92 15.62
CA THR A 147 -19.88 -16.36 15.90
C THR A 147 -20.66 -16.69 17.16
N GLN A 148 -20.88 -15.71 18.05
CA GLN A 148 -21.47 -15.94 19.38
C GLN A 148 -22.99 -15.77 19.43
N GLY A 149 -23.63 -15.25 18.38
CA GLY A 149 -25.10 -15.08 18.30
C GLY A 149 -25.59 -13.85 19.04
#